data_AF-A0AAU4UYF8-F1
#
_entry.id   AF-A0AAU4UYF8-F1
#
_cell.length_a   1.000
_cell.length_b   1.000
_cell.length_c   1.000
_cell.angle_alpha   90.00
_cell.angle_beta   90.00
_cell.angle_gamma   90.00
#
_symmetry.space_group_name_H-M   'P 1'
#
loop_
_entity.id
_entity.type
_entity.pdbx_description
1 polymer ?
#
loop_
_entity_poly.entity_id
_entity_poly.type
_entity_poly.pdbx_seq_one_letter_code
_entity_poly.pdbx_strand_id
1 'polypeptide(L)'
;MNKLRTLLAGLAIAGAAVVAVPTAAQADGGCGYTNFCAYSDDYNYLYQNAGNSNDWPYQVKNKVDWVRNSGSAGGRDHVNIYYNENNTGAYACIGYGTEWNLRGNAQSFNWTRNGDASGQWKAVHDNAASHRWVYGCGNGTW
;
A
#
# COMPACT_ATOMS: atom_id res chain seq x y z
N MET A 1 -27.31 62.23 -34.71
CA MET A 1 -27.32 62.03 -33.23
C MET A 1 -28.06 60.72 -32.98
N ASN A 2 -27.59 59.66 -32.35
CA ASN A 2 -26.39 59.39 -31.57
C ASN A 2 -25.90 57.97 -31.88
N LYS A 3 -24.58 57.80 -31.84
CA LYS A 3 -23.87 56.52 -31.84
C LYS A 3 -24.17 55.78 -30.53
N LEU A 4 -24.29 54.46 -30.56
CA LEU A 4 -23.65 53.61 -29.56
C LEU A 4 -23.45 52.18 -30.10
N ARG A 5 -22.19 51.77 -30.12
CA ARG A 5 -21.70 50.43 -30.41
C ARG A 5 -21.62 49.67 -29.09
N THR A 6 -22.04 48.41 -29.05
CA THR A 6 -21.42 47.42 -28.16
C THR A 6 -21.50 46.04 -28.78
N LEU A 7 -20.34 45.51 -29.18
CA LEU A 7 -20.11 44.10 -29.50
C LEU A 7 -19.89 43.35 -28.18
N LEU A 8 -20.53 42.18 -28.00
CA LEU A 8 -20.04 41.15 -27.09
C LEU A 8 -19.68 39.91 -27.90
N ALA A 9 -18.40 39.57 -27.88
CA ALA A 9 -17.84 38.32 -28.36
C ALA A 9 -18.25 37.18 -27.40
N GLY A 10 -18.97 36.19 -27.92
CA GLY A 10 -19.28 34.97 -27.20
C GLY A 10 -18.08 34.03 -27.22
N LEU A 11 -17.46 33.80 -26.06
CA LEU A 11 -16.39 32.84 -25.86
C LEU A 11 -17.01 31.43 -25.80
N ALA A 12 -16.68 30.57 -26.76
CA ALA A 12 -17.04 29.16 -26.72
C ALA A 12 -16.12 28.42 -25.74
N ILE A 13 -16.68 27.89 -24.64
CA ILE A 13 -15.95 27.00 -23.74
C ILE A 13 -16.22 25.56 -24.21
N ALA A 14 -15.25 24.97 -24.91
CA ALA A 14 -15.25 23.54 -25.20
C ALA A 14 -14.96 22.80 -23.88
N GLY A 15 -15.99 22.19 -23.28
CA GLY A 15 -15.84 21.34 -22.11
C GLY A 15 -15.14 20.03 -22.50
N ALA A 16 -13.93 19.83 -21.98
CA ALA A 16 -13.26 18.53 -22.04
C ALA A 16 -14.00 17.57 -21.11
N ALA A 17 -14.65 16.55 -21.68
CA ALA A 17 -15.21 15.45 -20.91
C ALA A 17 -14.05 14.62 -20.34
N VAL A 18 -13.74 14.82 -19.06
CA VAL A 18 -12.87 13.91 -18.32
C VAL A 18 -13.66 12.62 -18.13
N VAL A 19 -13.34 11.60 -18.91
CA VAL A 19 -13.84 10.24 -18.68
C VAL A 19 -13.20 9.78 -17.37
N ALA A 20 -13.91 9.96 -16.27
CA ALA A 20 -13.56 9.35 -15.00
C ALA A 20 -13.70 7.83 -15.21
N VAL A 21 -12.57 7.16 -15.46
CA VAL A 21 -12.52 5.70 -15.41
C VAL A 21 -12.94 5.33 -13.99
N PRO A 22 -13.99 4.54 -13.78
CA PRO A 22 -14.32 4.06 -12.46
C PRO A 22 -13.18 3.13 -12.03
N THR A 23 -12.23 3.66 -11.27
CA THR A 23 -11.38 2.81 -10.44
C THR A 23 -12.36 2.13 -9.49
N ALA A 24 -12.53 0.82 -9.63
CA ALA A 24 -13.26 0.04 -8.64
C ALA A 24 -12.66 0.40 -7.28
N ALA A 25 -13.44 1.12 -6.47
CA ALA A 25 -13.07 1.38 -5.10
C ALA A 25 -12.99 0.01 -4.45
N GLN A 26 -11.76 -0.45 -4.20
CA GLN A 26 -11.56 -1.65 -3.40
C GLN A 26 -12.19 -1.35 -2.05
N ALA A 27 -13.12 -2.22 -1.63
CA ALA A 27 -13.76 -2.09 -0.35
C ALA A 27 -12.68 -1.95 0.71
N ASP A 28 -12.68 -0.82 1.42
CA ASP A 28 -11.93 -0.62 2.65
C ASP A 28 -12.36 -1.75 3.60
N GLY A 29 -11.63 -2.87 3.57
CA GLY A 29 -12.04 -4.16 4.14
C GLY A 29 -12.15 -4.18 5.66
N GLY A 30 -12.27 -3.03 6.32
CA GLY A 30 -12.40 -2.92 7.76
C GLY A 30 -11.11 -3.33 8.47
N CYS A 31 -9.95 -2.86 7.97
CA CYS A 31 -8.70 -3.07 8.68
C CYS A 31 -8.80 -2.43 10.07
N GLY A 32 -8.88 -3.27 11.10
CA GLY A 32 -9.17 -2.89 12.46
C GLY A 32 -8.14 -1.90 13.01
N TYR A 33 -8.60 -1.05 13.92
CA TYR A 33 -7.71 -0.14 14.62
C TYR A 33 -6.57 -0.91 15.30
N THR A 34 -5.36 -0.37 15.21
CA THR A 34 -4.07 -0.96 15.64
C THR A 34 -3.55 -2.17 14.84
N ASN A 35 -4.22 -2.59 13.77
CA ASN A 35 -3.79 -3.74 12.98
C ASN A 35 -2.93 -3.35 11.76
N PHE A 36 -2.02 -4.24 11.42
CA PHE A 36 -1.53 -4.42 10.06
C PHE A 36 -2.43 -5.42 9.36
N CYS A 37 -2.84 -5.10 8.14
CA CYS A 37 -3.73 -5.94 7.36
C CYS A 37 -3.09 -6.30 6.02
N ALA A 38 -3.29 -7.54 5.61
CA ALA A 38 -2.91 -8.05 4.30
C ALA A 38 -4.12 -8.78 3.71
N TYR A 39 -4.44 -8.49 2.46
CA TYR A 39 -5.56 -9.09 1.75
C TYR A 39 -5.07 -9.81 0.51
N SER A 40 -5.72 -10.94 0.21
CA SER A 40 -5.57 -11.70 -1.02
C SER A 40 -6.94 -11.83 -1.68
N ASP A 41 -7.03 -11.49 -2.95
CA ASP A 41 -8.26 -11.66 -3.74
C ASP A 41 -8.47 -13.11 -4.18
N ASP A 42 -7.40 -13.85 -4.45
CA ASP A 42 -7.39 -15.28 -4.80
C ASP A 42 -8.21 -16.11 -3.82
N TYR A 43 -8.11 -15.77 -2.52
CA TYR A 43 -8.82 -16.44 -1.43
C TYR A 43 -9.96 -15.61 -0.87
N ASN A 44 -10.14 -14.37 -1.35
CA ASN A 44 -10.99 -13.36 -0.74
C ASN A 44 -10.82 -13.32 0.80
N TYR A 45 -9.56 -13.23 1.25
CA TYR A 45 -9.18 -13.39 2.64
C TYR A 45 -8.44 -12.17 3.17
N LEU A 46 -8.93 -11.62 4.28
CA LEU A 46 -8.29 -10.54 5.01
C LEU A 46 -7.60 -11.07 6.26
N TYR A 47 -6.27 -11.00 6.26
CA TYR A 47 -5.44 -11.20 7.44
C TYR A 47 -5.30 -9.88 8.20
N GLN A 48 -5.43 -9.91 9.53
CA GLN A 48 -5.20 -8.76 10.40
C GLN A 48 -4.37 -9.18 11.62
N ASN A 49 -3.38 -8.37 12.00
CA ASN A 49 -2.54 -8.63 13.16
C ASN A 49 -2.03 -7.32 13.80
N ALA A 50 -2.19 -7.18 15.12
CA ALA A 50 -1.68 -6.05 15.90
C ALA A 50 -0.24 -6.24 16.40
N GLY A 51 0.27 -7.47 16.37
CA GLY A 51 1.63 -7.85 16.74
C GLY A 51 2.49 -8.20 15.53
N ASN A 52 3.65 -8.80 15.78
CA ASN A 52 4.50 -9.31 14.71
C ASN A 52 3.96 -10.64 14.18
N SER A 53 4.32 -10.97 12.94
CA SER A 53 4.04 -12.28 12.36
C SER A 53 5.28 -12.82 11.68
N ASN A 54 5.79 -13.96 12.18
CA ASN A 54 6.90 -14.68 11.55
C ASN A 54 6.44 -15.49 10.34
N ASP A 55 5.15 -15.81 10.25
CA ASP A 55 4.61 -16.57 9.13
C ASP A 55 3.16 -16.16 8.90
N TRP A 56 2.88 -15.68 7.69
CA TRP A 56 1.52 -15.33 7.31
C TRP A 56 0.67 -16.56 6.99
N PRO A 57 -0.65 -16.50 7.20
CA PRO A 57 -1.56 -17.54 6.76
C PRO A 57 -1.38 -17.83 5.26
N TYR A 58 -1.50 -19.09 4.88
CA TYR A 58 -1.35 -19.56 3.50
C TYR A 58 -2.18 -18.75 2.48
N GLN A 59 -3.35 -18.26 2.88
CA GLN A 59 -4.27 -17.51 2.03
C GLN A 59 -3.70 -16.17 1.57
N VAL A 60 -2.78 -15.56 2.32
CA VAL A 60 -2.16 -14.26 1.99
C VAL A 60 -0.65 -14.35 1.78
N LYS A 61 0.00 -15.38 2.34
CA LYS A 61 1.43 -15.62 2.15
C LYS A 61 1.73 -15.88 0.67
N ASN A 62 2.60 -15.04 0.11
CA ASN A 62 3.01 -15.05 -1.29
C ASN A 62 1.83 -14.90 -2.27
N LYS A 63 0.76 -14.21 -1.84
CA LYS A 63 -0.48 -13.99 -2.62
C LYS A 63 -1.15 -12.66 -2.27
N VAL A 64 -0.36 -11.71 -1.76
CA VAL A 64 -0.89 -10.47 -1.21
C VAL A 64 -1.14 -9.45 -2.33
N ASP A 65 -2.34 -8.89 -2.35
CA ASP A 65 -2.79 -7.90 -3.33
C ASP A 65 -2.88 -6.50 -2.76
N TRP A 66 -3.00 -6.42 -1.44
CA TRP A 66 -3.27 -5.19 -0.73
C TRP A 66 -2.78 -5.28 0.70
N VAL A 67 -2.24 -4.18 1.20
CA VAL A 67 -1.85 -4.06 2.61
C VAL A 67 -2.24 -2.70 3.17
N ARG A 68 -2.52 -2.66 4.47
CA ARG A 68 -2.76 -1.42 5.20
C ARG A 68 -2.15 -1.46 6.58
N ASN A 69 -1.59 -0.34 6.99
CA ASN A 69 -1.13 -0.11 8.36
C ASN A 69 -2.13 0.81 9.07
N SER A 70 -3.07 0.22 9.78
CA SER A 70 -4.04 0.92 10.65
C SER A 70 -3.55 0.98 12.11
N GLY A 71 -2.23 1.05 12.34
CA GLY A 71 -1.60 1.12 13.66
C GLY A 71 -2.07 2.25 14.58
N SER A 72 -1.37 2.49 15.68
CA SER A 72 -1.57 3.71 16.50
C SER A 72 -0.32 4.56 16.47
N ALA A 73 -0.48 5.87 16.31
CA ALA A 73 0.62 6.81 16.43
C ALA A 73 1.20 6.79 17.87
N GLY A 74 2.52 6.99 18.00
CA GLY A 74 3.20 7.16 19.30
C GLY A 74 4.07 5.99 19.77
N GLY A 75 4.52 5.10 18.88
CA GLY A 75 5.36 3.95 19.19
C GLY A 75 5.85 3.23 17.93
N ARG A 76 6.06 1.89 17.98
CA ARG A 76 6.28 1.07 16.76
C ARG A 76 5.04 1.13 15.87
N ASP A 77 4.98 2.13 15.01
CA ASP A 77 3.82 2.51 14.19
C ASP A 77 4.06 2.30 12.69
N HIS A 78 5.25 1.87 12.31
CA HIS A 78 5.60 1.44 10.97
C HIS A 78 5.69 -0.09 10.91
N VAL A 79 5.55 -0.67 9.71
CA VAL A 79 5.61 -2.12 9.53
C VAL A 79 6.59 -2.47 8.43
N ASN A 80 7.58 -3.29 8.77
CA ASN A 80 8.41 -3.98 7.79
C ASN A 80 7.68 -5.23 7.29
N ILE A 81 7.54 -5.36 5.98
CA ILE A 81 6.96 -6.49 5.26
C ILE A 81 8.10 -7.22 4.56
N TYR A 82 8.29 -8.50 4.90
CA TYR A 82 9.44 -9.29 4.47
C TYR A 82 9.09 -10.26 3.36
N TYR A 83 10.05 -10.49 2.47
CA TYR A 83 9.97 -11.48 1.40
C TYR A 83 9.91 -12.92 1.94
N ASN A 84 10.68 -13.23 2.99
CA ASN A 84 10.71 -14.56 3.59
C ASN A 84 9.92 -14.62 4.90
N GLU A 85 9.70 -15.85 5.37
CA GLU A 85 9.25 -16.15 6.72
C GLU A 85 10.30 -15.72 7.77
N ASN A 86 9.93 -15.77 9.04
CA ASN A 86 10.74 -15.43 10.22
C ASN A 86 11.33 -14.01 10.21
N ASN A 87 10.69 -13.08 9.50
CA ASN A 87 11.16 -11.70 9.34
C ASN A 87 12.60 -11.63 8.78
N THR A 88 12.86 -12.42 7.73
CA THR A 88 14.15 -12.51 7.02
C THR A 88 14.03 -12.11 5.54
N GLY A 89 15.15 -12.04 4.82
CA GLY A 89 15.19 -11.53 3.46
C GLY A 89 15.10 -10.00 3.36
N ALA A 90 14.91 -9.54 2.12
CA ALA A 90 14.62 -8.16 1.82
C ALA A 90 13.22 -7.77 2.34
N TYR A 91 13.04 -6.50 2.65
CA TYR A 91 11.78 -5.96 3.13
C TYR A 91 11.44 -4.61 2.48
N ALA A 92 10.15 -4.32 2.50
CA ALA A 92 9.57 -3.01 2.25
C ALA A 92 8.98 -2.52 3.58
N CYS A 93 8.81 -1.21 3.74
CA CYS A 93 8.22 -0.66 4.95
C CYS A 93 7.08 0.28 4.63
N ILE A 94 5.97 0.07 5.33
CA ILE A 94 4.77 0.88 5.22
C ILE A 94 4.60 1.74 6.46
N GLY A 95 4.41 3.04 6.25
CA GLY A 95 4.18 4.01 7.31
C GLY A 95 2.80 3.89 7.94
N TYR A 96 2.65 4.46 9.13
CA TYR A 96 1.36 4.58 9.80
C TYR A 96 0.30 5.22 8.90
N GLY A 97 -0.93 4.70 8.94
CA GLY A 97 -2.08 5.25 8.21
C GLY A 97 -1.99 5.09 6.69
N THR A 98 -0.99 4.35 6.21
CA THR A 98 -0.74 4.15 4.78
C THR A 98 -1.39 2.85 4.32
N GLU A 99 -1.81 2.86 3.07
CA GLU A 99 -2.38 1.72 2.37
C GLU A 99 -1.70 1.57 1.00
N TRP A 100 -1.43 0.33 0.60
CA TRP A 100 -0.88 0.00 -0.71
C TRP A 100 -1.82 -0.95 -1.45
N ASN A 101 -2.25 -0.53 -2.63
CA ASN A 101 -2.71 -1.45 -3.67
C ASN A 101 -1.48 -2.00 -4.40
N LEU A 102 -1.26 -3.31 -4.30
CA LEU A 102 -0.06 -3.98 -4.80
C LEU A 102 -0.22 -4.52 -6.22
N ARG A 103 -1.43 -4.60 -6.78
CA ARG A 103 -1.68 -5.12 -8.13
C ARG A 103 -0.95 -4.37 -9.24
N GLY A 104 -0.60 -3.10 -9.00
CA GLY A 104 0.22 -2.29 -9.90
C GLY A 104 1.72 -2.57 -9.82
N ASN A 105 2.18 -3.47 -8.93
CA ASN A 105 3.60 -3.76 -8.67
C ASN A 105 4.45 -2.54 -8.29
N ALA A 106 3.83 -1.48 -7.76
CA ALA A 106 4.51 -0.22 -7.48
C ALA A 106 5.45 -0.29 -6.26
N GLN A 107 5.27 -1.28 -5.39
CA GLN A 107 6.06 -1.45 -4.17
C GLN A 107 6.98 -2.66 -4.32
N SER A 108 8.25 -2.49 -3.99
CA SER A 108 9.28 -3.53 -4.06
C SER A 108 10.08 -3.62 -2.77
N PHE A 109 10.66 -4.80 -2.52
CA PHE A 109 11.56 -5.00 -1.39
C PHE A 109 12.91 -4.31 -1.65
N ASN A 110 13.10 -3.14 -1.05
CA ASN A 110 14.23 -2.24 -1.36
C ASN A 110 15.29 -2.21 -0.26
N TRP A 111 14.99 -2.75 0.93
CA TRP A 111 15.92 -2.79 2.06
C TRP A 111 16.26 -4.22 2.44
N THR A 112 17.44 -4.39 3.04
CA THR A 112 17.94 -5.70 3.45
C THR A 112 18.37 -5.65 4.91
N ARG A 113 18.32 -6.79 5.59
CA ARG A 113 18.80 -6.92 6.96
C ARG A 113 20.06 -7.77 6.95
N ASN A 114 21.14 -7.27 7.56
CA ASN A 114 22.41 -8.00 7.67
C ASN A 114 22.96 -8.53 6.32
N GLY A 115 22.64 -7.85 5.21
CA GLY A 115 23.06 -8.27 3.87
C GLY A 115 22.26 -9.43 3.27
N ASP A 116 21.19 -9.92 3.91
CA ASP A 116 20.28 -10.89 3.31
C ASP A 116 19.46 -10.22 2.20
N ALA A 117 19.91 -10.41 0.96
CA ALA A 117 19.33 -9.84 -0.25
C ALA A 117 18.30 -10.76 -0.91
N SER A 118 17.85 -11.82 -0.24
CA SER A 118 16.81 -12.70 -0.77
C SER A 118 15.52 -11.90 -1.06
N GLY A 119 15.04 -11.95 -2.31
CA GLY A 119 13.86 -11.21 -2.74
C GLY A 119 14.05 -9.72 -3.00
N GLN A 120 15.27 -9.20 -2.89
CA GLN A 120 15.53 -7.78 -3.18
C GLN A 120 15.08 -7.42 -4.61
N TRP A 121 14.42 -6.27 -4.75
CA TRP A 121 13.82 -5.77 -6.00
C TRP A 121 12.64 -6.56 -6.54
N LYS A 122 12.20 -7.63 -5.86
CA LYS A 122 10.91 -8.25 -6.16
C LYS A 122 9.79 -7.32 -5.70
N ALA A 123 8.66 -7.37 -6.42
CA ALA A 123 7.45 -6.67 -6.00
C ALA A 123 6.95 -7.27 -4.68
N VAL A 124 6.32 -6.46 -3.83
CA VAL A 124 5.69 -6.95 -2.60
C VAL A 124 4.48 -7.84 -2.91
N HIS A 125 3.77 -7.52 -4.00
CA HIS A 125 2.69 -8.32 -4.57
C HIS A 125 3.14 -9.77 -4.75
N ASP A 126 2.34 -10.73 -4.27
CA ASP A 126 2.59 -12.18 -4.41
C ASP A 126 3.91 -12.73 -3.86
N ASN A 127 4.66 -11.94 -3.08
CA ASN A 127 5.99 -12.35 -2.62
C ASN A 127 6.21 -12.08 -1.12
N ALA A 128 5.27 -11.46 -0.42
CA ALA A 128 5.40 -11.20 1.01
C ALA A 128 4.94 -12.39 1.87
N ALA A 129 5.69 -12.67 2.93
CA ALA A 129 5.45 -13.85 3.78
C ALA A 129 5.43 -13.57 5.28
N SER A 130 5.97 -12.46 5.76
CA SER A 130 6.00 -12.14 7.20
C SER A 130 6.07 -10.63 7.44
N HIS A 131 5.77 -10.18 8.66
CA HIS A 131 5.91 -8.76 9.01
C HIS A 131 6.32 -8.50 10.46
N ARG A 132 6.82 -7.29 10.70
CA ARG A 132 7.22 -6.82 12.02
C ARG A 132 6.96 -5.33 12.19
N TRP A 133 6.46 -4.95 13.36
CA TRP A 133 6.29 -3.55 13.76
C TRP A 133 7.63 -2.93 14.15
N VAL A 134 7.90 -1.73 13.65
CA VAL A 134 9.15 -1.00 13.83
C VAL A 134 8.86 0.49 14.09
N TYR A 135 9.86 1.21 14.60
CA TYR A 135 9.74 2.65 14.93
C TYR A 135 9.83 3.59 13.73
N GLY A 136 10.24 3.06 12.57
CA GLY A 136 10.44 3.88 11.38
C GLY A 136 10.86 3.05 10.18
N CYS A 137 10.63 3.62 9.01
CA CYS A 137 11.08 3.05 7.75
C CYS A 137 12.53 3.48 7.45
N GLY A 138 13.37 2.52 7.10
CA GLY A 138 14.75 2.78 6.68
C GLY A 138 15.54 1.49 6.58
N ASN A 139 16.78 1.60 6.08
CA ASN A 139 17.67 0.45 6.03
C ASN A 139 18.19 0.12 7.44
N GLY A 140 18.09 -1.14 7.84
CA GLY A 140 18.47 -1.63 9.16
C GLY A 140 17.46 -1.36 10.28
N THR A 141 16.22 -0.93 9.98
CA THR A 141 15.19 -0.75 11.02
C THR A 141 14.56 -2.09 11.43
N TRP A 142 14.32 -2.30 12.73
CA TRP A 142 13.93 -3.60 13.34
C TRP A 142 13.22 -3.45 14.70
#